data_AF-A0A966R3T3-F1
#
_entry.id   AF-A0A966R3T3-F1
#
_cell.length_a   1.000
_cell.length_b   1.000
_cell.length_c   1.000
_cell.angle_alpha   90.00
_cell.angle_beta   90.00
_cell.angle_gamma   90.00
#
_symmetry.space_group_name_H-M   'P 1'
#
loop_
_entity.id
_entity.type
_entity.pdbx_description
1 polymer ?
#
loop_
_entity_poly.entity_id
_entity_poly.type
_entity_poly.pdbx_seq_one_letter_code
_entity_poly.pdbx_strand_id
1 'polypeptide(L)'
;MSVNYSDLKKIFNQQMDAFLDSSGLSTECTLNYGSKNLEQCPNCYYDSSLKQSSNKYKAGGPIEFSMGQICPYCRGVGLYGQASQEIIPMAILWNYKNWIIKPINLENPAGYIQTIANKKYGSNIIRCQDISIKTSTDEIATFILDAEPTPAGLGDQNYIICQVLINQL
;
A
#
# COMPACT_ATOMS: atom_id res chain seq x y z
N MET A 1 21.44 39.87 -11.14
CA MET A 1 22.19 38.65 -11.54
C MET A 1 21.44 37.47 -10.94
N SER A 2 20.73 36.67 -11.75
CA SER A 2 20.04 35.47 -11.26
C SER A 2 21.00 34.28 -11.31
N VAL A 3 21.17 33.59 -10.18
CA VAL A 3 21.93 32.34 -10.14
C VAL A 3 21.09 31.23 -10.77
N ASN A 4 21.63 30.54 -11.76
CA ASN A 4 20.97 29.40 -12.41
C ASN A 4 21.36 28.09 -11.70
N TYR A 5 20.38 27.39 -11.14
CA TYR A 5 20.56 26.13 -10.43
C TYR A 5 20.13 24.90 -11.24
N SER A 6 19.99 25.02 -12.57
CA SER A 6 19.50 23.94 -13.44
C SER A 6 20.34 22.66 -13.33
N ASP A 7 21.67 22.81 -13.29
CA ASP A 7 22.58 21.66 -13.25
C ASP A 7 22.54 20.96 -11.90
N LEU A 8 22.46 21.73 -10.81
CA LEU A 8 22.28 21.20 -9.46
C LEU A 8 20.96 20.41 -9.34
N LYS A 9 19.88 20.97 -9.86
CA LYS A 9 18.56 20.32 -9.89
C LYS A 9 18.58 19.03 -10.71
N LYS A 10 19.28 19.02 -11.84
CA LYS A 10 19.45 17.83 -12.67
C LYS A 10 20.22 16.74 -11.92
N ILE A 11 21.35 17.07 -11.28
CA ILE A 11 22.12 16.11 -10.48
C ILE A 11 21.27 15.56 -9.34
N PHE A 12 20.57 16.43 -8.62
CA PHE A 12 19.66 16.02 -7.53
C PHE A 12 18.63 14.99 -8.02
N ASN A 13 17.91 15.29 -9.10
CA ASN A 13 16.90 14.38 -9.64
C ASN A 13 17.49 13.06 -10.11
N GLN A 14 18.64 13.09 -10.81
CA GLN A 14 19.31 11.86 -11.26
C GLN A 14 19.71 10.96 -10.09
N GLN A 15 20.21 11.53 -8.99
CA GLN A 15 20.58 10.76 -7.81
C GLN A 15 19.35 10.22 -7.07
N MET A 16 18.30 11.04 -6.94
CA MET A 16 17.03 10.59 -6.33
C MET A 16 16.35 9.49 -7.14
N ASP A 17 16.36 9.60 -8.47
CA ASP A 17 15.80 8.57 -9.35
C ASP A 17 16.60 7.27 -9.27
N ALA A 18 17.93 7.34 -9.24
CA ALA A 18 18.79 6.17 -9.05
C ALA A 18 18.59 5.54 -7.66
N PHE A 19 18.39 6.37 -6.63
CA PHE A 19 18.12 5.92 -5.27
C PHE A 19 16.76 5.21 -5.14
N LEU A 20 15.74 5.71 -5.86
CA LEU A 20 14.38 5.18 -5.91
C LEU A 20 14.15 4.17 -7.04
N ASP A 21 15.21 3.71 -7.69
CA ASP A 21 15.13 2.62 -8.66
C ASP A 21 15.02 1.26 -7.94
N SER A 22 14.41 0.27 -8.59
CA SER A 22 14.33 -1.10 -8.06
C SER A 22 15.70 -1.75 -7.86
N SER A 23 16.72 -1.33 -8.60
CA SER A 23 18.11 -1.77 -8.45
C SER A 23 18.94 -0.86 -7.51
N GLY A 24 18.33 0.20 -7.00
CA GLY A 24 18.96 1.19 -6.13
C GLY A 24 18.99 0.77 -4.65
N LEU A 25 18.94 1.77 -3.77
CA LEU A 25 18.86 1.59 -2.31
C LEU A 25 17.40 1.71 -1.81
N SER A 26 16.44 1.52 -2.71
CA SER A 26 15.03 1.50 -2.38
C SER A 26 14.63 0.16 -1.77
N THR A 27 13.47 0.15 -1.13
CA THR A 27 12.79 -1.05 -0.66
C THR A 27 11.56 -1.28 -1.52
N GLU A 28 11.39 -2.50 -2.03
CA GLU A 28 10.18 -2.90 -2.71
C GLU A 28 9.03 -2.96 -1.69
N CYS A 29 8.02 -2.13 -1.92
CA CYS A 29 6.83 -2.02 -1.09
C CYS A 29 5.62 -2.50 -1.90
N THR A 30 4.81 -3.36 -1.31
CA THR A 30 3.58 -3.86 -1.95
C THR A 30 2.40 -2.99 -1.54
N LEU A 31 1.83 -2.28 -2.50
CA LEU A 31 0.56 -1.57 -2.34
C LEU A 31 -0.59 -2.57 -2.47
N ASN A 32 -1.37 -2.73 -1.40
CA ASN A 32 -2.56 -3.58 -1.38
C ASN A 32 -3.78 -2.70 -1.62
N TYR A 33 -4.59 -3.01 -2.63
CA TYR A 33 -5.79 -2.22 -2.96
C TYR A 33 -7.09 -2.83 -2.42
N GLY A 34 -6.99 -3.90 -1.61
CA GLY A 34 -8.12 -4.73 -1.23
C GLY A 34 -8.74 -5.47 -2.43
N SER A 35 -9.84 -6.18 -2.16
CA SER A 35 -10.63 -6.85 -3.19
C SER A 35 -11.54 -5.84 -3.90
N LYS A 36 -11.26 -5.56 -5.17
CA LYS A 36 -12.15 -4.79 -6.05
C LYS A 36 -13.09 -5.73 -6.82
N ASN A 37 -14.22 -5.20 -7.27
CA ASN A 37 -15.26 -5.93 -8.00
C ASN A 37 -15.70 -7.19 -7.24
N LEU A 38 -16.36 -6.99 -6.11
CA LEU A 38 -16.97 -8.09 -5.36
C LEU A 38 -18.07 -8.72 -6.21
N GLU A 39 -17.74 -9.83 -6.85
CA GLU A 39 -18.68 -10.67 -7.57
C GLU A 39 -19.30 -11.68 -6.60
N GLN A 40 -20.47 -12.20 -6.96
CA GLN A 40 -21.05 -13.28 -6.18
C GLN A 40 -20.14 -14.50 -6.24
N CYS A 41 -19.92 -15.14 -5.08
CA CYS A 41 -19.09 -16.32 -5.01
C CYS A 41 -19.56 -17.40 -6.02
N PRO A 42 -18.67 -17.95 -6.85
CA PRO A 42 -19.05 -18.98 -7.82
C PRO A 42 -19.46 -20.29 -7.15
N ASN A 43 -19.08 -20.50 -5.88
CA ASN A 43 -19.26 -21.76 -5.17
C ASN A 43 -20.54 -21.82 -4.32
N CYS A 44 -21.11 -20.68 -3.93
CA CYS A 44 -22.28 -20.62 -3.05
C CYS A 44 -23.26 -19.51 -3.44
N TYR A 45 -24.53 -19.66 -3.07
CA TYR A 45 -25.51 -18.58 -3.26
C TYR A 45 -25.31 -17.46 -2.24
N TYR A 46 -25.43 -16.22 -2.69
CA TYR A 46 -25.38 -15.04 -1.84
C TYR A 46 -26.76 -14.81 -1.20
N ASP A 47 -26.79 -14.61 0.12
CA ASP A 47 -27.98 -14.23 0.86
C ASP A 47 -28.02 -12.70 0.98
N SER A 48 -28.95 -12.07 0.26
CA SER A 48 -29.11 -10.61 0.26
C SER A 48 -29.67 -10.06 1.58
N SER A 49 -30.36 -10.89 2.38
CA SER A 49 -30.92 -10.48 3.67
C SER A 49 -29.83 -10.40 4.74
N LEU A 50 -28.93 -11.38 4.76
CA LEU A 50 -27.81 -11.46 5.71
C LEU A 50 -26.51 -10.81 5.17
N LYS A 51 -26.50 -10.40 3.90
CA LYS A 51 -25.32 -9.85 3.19
C LYS A 51 -24.09 -10.76 3.25
N GLN A 52 -24.29 -12.07 3.14
CA GLN A 52 -23.23 -13.07 3.27
C GLN A 52 -23.52 -14.33 2.45
N SER A 53 -22.69 -15.37 2.56
CA SER A 53 -22.97 -16.66 1.95
C SER A 53 -24.20 -17.32 2.59
N SER A 54 -25.07 -17.89 1.76
CA SER A 54 -26.14 -18.78 2.22
C SER A 54 -25.64 -20.15 2.69
N ASN A 55 -24.35 -20.46 2.54
CA ASN A 55 -23.76 -21.78 2.83
C ASN A 55 -24.49 -22.94 2.13
N LYS A 56 -25.02 -22.67 0.94
CA LYS A 56 -25.59 -23.65 0.01
C LYS A 56 -24.69 -23.74 -1.21
N TYR A 57 -24.19 -24.95 -1.49
CA TYR A 57 -23.34 -25.24 -2.64
C TYR A 57 -24.09 -25.01 -3.95
N LYS A 58 -23.43 -24.35 -4.92
CA LYS A 58 -23.89 -24.19 -6.29
C LYS A 58 -23.42 -25.38 -7.11
N ALA A 59 -24.33 -26.13 -7.74
CA ALA A 59 -23.96 -27.24 -8.62
C ALA A 59 -23.04 -26.74 -9.75
N GLY A 60 -21.89 -27.40 -9.93
CA GLY A 60 -20.83 -26.97 -10.86
C GLY A 60 -19.87 -25.92 -10.29
N GLY A 61 -19.96 -25.62 -8.98
CA GLY A 61 -19.02 -24.74 -8.30
C GLY A 61 -17.62 -25.38 -8.14
N PRO A 62 -16.59 -24.57 -7.84
CA PRO A 62 -15.20 -25.06 -7.76
C PRO A 62 -14.93 -26.13 -6.69
N ILE A 63 -15.67 -26.12 -5.56
CA ILE A 63 -15.42 -27.01 -4.41
C ILE A 63 -16.77 -27.45 -3.82
N GLU A 64 -17.08 -28.74 -3.89
CA GLU A 64 -18.31 -29.28 -3.30
C GLU A 64 -18.28 -29.20 -1.76
N PHE A 65 -19.42 -28.88 -1.14
CA PHE A 65 -19.58 -28.88 0.32
C PHE A 65 -21.03 -29.15 0.72
N SER A 66 -21.22 -29.63 1.95
CA SER A 66 -22.56 -29.97 2.46
C SER A 66 -23.37 -28.73 2.85
N MET A 67 -24.69 -28.80 2.70
CA MET A 67 -25.59 -27.72 3.13
C MET A 67 -25.38 -27.41 4.63
N GLY A 68 -25.20 -26.14 4.95
CA GLY A 68 -24.96 -25.68 6.32
C GLY A 68 -23.48 -25.63 6.73
N GLN A 69 -22.57 -26.20 5.92
CA GLN A 69 -21.14 -25.95 6.10
C GLN A 69 -20.75 -24.59 5.53
N ILE A 70 -19.80 -23.92 6.19
CA ILE A 70 -19.25 -22.66 5.71
C ILE A 70 -18.65 -22.89 4.32
N CYS A 71 -19.05 -22.08 3.34
CA CYS A 71 -18.55 -22.21 1.98
C CYS A 71 -17.01 -22.16 1.98
N PRO A 72 -16.30 -23.21 1.51
CA PRO A 72 -14.85 -23.29 1.61
C PRO A 72 -14.13 -22.30 0.67
N TYR A 73 -14.82 -21.83 -0.37
CA TYR A 73 -14.25 -20.94 -1.37
C TYR A 73 -14.20 -19.47 -0.91
N CYS A 74 -15.33 -18.95 -0.42
CA CYS A 74 -15.42 -17.56 0.07
C CYS A 74 -15.38 -17.46 1.61
N ARG A 75 -15.26 -18.58 2.32
CA ARG A 75 -15.23 -18.65 3.78
C ARG A 75 -16.44 -17.98 4.45
N GLY A 76 -17.61 -18.12 3.84
CA GLY A 76 -18.86 -17.57 4.36
C GLY A 76 -19.16 -16.13 3.93
N VAL A 77 -18.24 -15.43 3.26
CA VAL A 77 -18.46 -14.04 2.82
C VAL A 77 -19.54 -13.94 1.74
N GLY A 78 -19.67 -14.95 0.88
CA GLY A 78 -20.65 -14.98 -0.22
C GLY A 78 -20.29 -14.10 -1.41
N LEU A 79 -19.26 -13.27 -1.27
CA LEU A 79 -18.66 -12.47 -2.32
C LEU A 79 -17.22 -12.93 -2.55
N TYR A 80 -16.73 -12.73 -3.76
CA TYR A 80 -15.37 -13.00 -4.18
C TYR A 80 -14.89 -11.80 -4.99
N GLY A 81 -13.75 -11.23 -4.64
CA GLY A 81 -13.13 -10.16 -5.42
C GLY A 81 -11.65 -10.42 -5.54
N GLN A 82 -11.10 -10.11 -6.71
CA GLN A 82 -9.67 -10.25 -6.93
C GLN A 82 -8.95 -9.14 -6.16
N ALA A 83 -8.10 -9.52 -5.21
CA ALA A 83 -7.19 -8.58 -4.58
C ALA A 83 -6.19 -8.13 -5.65
N SER A 84 -6.08 -6.82 -5.89
CA SER A 84 -5.01 -6.29 -6.74
C SER A 84 -3.88 -5.78 -5.86
N GLN A 85 -2.66 -6.06 -6.28
CA GLN A 85 -1.44 -5.61 -5.64
C GLN A 85 -0.50 -5.01 -6.69
N GLU A 86 0.31 -4.06 -6.25
CA GLU A 86 1.36 -3.46 -7.08
C GLU A 86 2.62 -3.29 -6.25
N ILE A 87 3.76 -3.64 -6.83
CA ILE A 87 5.06 -3.47 -6.18
C ILE A 87 5.67 -2.16 -6.69
N ILE A 88 6.05 -1.29 -5.76
CA ILE A 88 6.73 -0.02 -6.08
C ILE A 88 8.01 0.15 -5.26
N PRO A 89 9.07 0.74 -5.83
CA PRO A 89 10.26 1.08 -5.07
C PRO A 89 10.02 2.35 -4.24
N MET A 90 10.32 2.28 -2.94
CA MET A 90 10.22 3.41 -2.03
C MET A 90 11.45 3.46 -1.11
N ALA A 91 11.91 4.65 -0.75
CA ALA A 91 12.90 4.80 0.30
C ALA A 91 12.21 4.87 1.66
N ILE A 92 12.69 4.09 2.63
CA ILE A 92 12.08 4.00 3.95
C ILE A 92 12.97 4.63 5.02
N LEU A 93 12.40 5.60 5.74
CA LEU A 93 13.03 6.28 6.86
C LEU A 93 12.44 5.75 8.18
N TRP A 94 13.05 4.70 8.71
CA TRP A 94 12.63 4.05 9.96
C TRP A 94 12.87 4.92 11.19
N ASN A 95 13.97 5.67 11.21
CA ASN A 95 14.35 6.48 12.37
C ASN A 95 13.74 7.88 12.26
N TYR A 96 12.86 8.24 13.22
CA TYR A 96 12.19 9.53 13.28
C TYR A 96 13.15 10.74 13.31
N LYS A 97 14.39 10.55 13.78
CA LYS A 97 15.41 11.61 13.77
C LYS A 97 15.83 12.01 12.36
N ASN A 98 15.66 11.10 11.39
CA ASN A 98 16.03 11.29 10.00
C ASN A 98 14.86 11.74 9.12
N TRP A 99 13.66 11.93 9.69
CA TRP A 99 12.51 12.39 8.91
C TRP A 99 12.71 13.81 8.41
N ILE A 100 12.40 13.99 7.13
CA ILE A 100 12.45 15.26 6.42
C ILE A 100 11.29 16.14 6.89
N ILE A 101 10.09 15.57 6.95
CA ILE A 101 8.90 16.25 7.45
C ILE A 101 8.64 15.73 8.85
N LYS A 102 8.75 16.61 9.84
CA LYS A 102 8.48 16.29 11.25
C LYS A 102 7.06 16.68 11.60
N PRO A 103 6.25 15.76 12.14
CA PRO A 103 4.93 16.11 12.65
C PRO A 103 5.06 17.05 13.83
N ILE A 104 4.14 18.01 13.90
CA ILE A 104 4.16 19.08 14.92
C ILE A 104 3.98 18.49 16.33
N ASN A 105 3.25 17.37 16.46
CA ASN A 105 2.92 16.71 17.73
C ASN A 105 3.30 15.22 17.71
N LEU A 106 4.59 14.90 17.59
CA LEU A 106 5.04 13.52 17.71
C LEU A 106 5.39 13.18 19.17
N GLU A 107 4.38 13.12 20.04
CA GLU A 107 4.57 12.67 21.42
C GLU A 107 5.01 11.20 21.48
N ASN A 108 4.63 10.40 20.46
CA ASN A 108 5.05 9.01 20.33
C ASN A 108 5.38 8.63 18.86
N PRO A 109 6.67 8.54 18.47
CA PRO A 109 7.07 8.07 17.13
C PRO A 109 6.82 6.57 16.89
N ALA A 110 6.45 5.80 17.91
CA ALA A 110 6.35 4.36 17.79
C ALA A 110 5.32 3.96 16.73
N GLY A 111 5.71 3.06 15.82
CA GLY A 111 4.85 2.57 14.76
C GLY A 111 4.77 3.46 13.53
N TYR A 112 5.30 4.68 13.56
CA TYR A 112 5.35 5.55 12.39
C TYR A 112 6.64 5.37 11.61
N ILE A 113 6.55 5.50 10.30
CA ILE A 113 7.69 5.65 9.40
C ILE A 113 7.40 6.74 8.37
N GLN A 114 8.45 7.25 7.74
CA GLN A 114 8.33 8.14 6.60
C GLN A 114 8.89 7.48 5.36
N THR A 115 8.20 7.63 4.24
CA THR A 115 8.60 7.02 2.97
C THR A 115 8.77 8.09 1.91
N ILE A 116 9.70 7.88 0.98
CA ILE A 116 9.89 8.74 -0.19
C ILE A 116 9.63 7.89 -1.44
N ALA A 117 8.84 8.40 -2.36
CA ALA A 117 8.56 7.76 -3.64
C ALA A 117 8.56 8.77 -4.78
N ASN A 118 8.66 8.28 -6.01
CA ASN A 118 8.44 9.11 -7.18
C ASN A 118 6.96 9.54 -7.26
N LYS A 119 6.69 10.81 -7.60
CA LYS A 119 5.34 11.38 -7.67
C LYS A 119 4.42 10.62 -8.62
N LYS A 120 4.96 9.92 -9.63
CA LYS A 120 4.17 9.08 -10.55
C LYS A 120 3.33 8.02 -9.82
N TYR A 121 3.77 7.56 -8.64
CA TYR A 121 3.04 6.60 -7.81
C TYR A 121 2.05 7.25 -6.84
N GLY A 122 1.93 8.59 -6.82
CA GLY A 122 1.11 9.30 -5.82
C GLY A 122 -0.36 8.88 -5.83
N SER A 123 -0.97 8.72 -7.01
CA SER A 123 -2.35 8.23 -7.13
C SER A 123 -2.52 6.80 -6.62
N ASN A 124 -1.49 5.97 -6.77
CA ASN A 124 -1.48 4.57 -6.41
C ASN A 124 -1.42 4.44 -4.89
N ILE A 125 -0.52 5.21 -4.25
CA ILE A 125 -0.37 5.29 -2.80
C ILE A 125 -1.65 5.81 -2.13
N ILE A 126 -2.25 6.88 -2.66
CA ILE A 126 -3.50 7.44 -2.09
C ILE A 126 -4.66 6.44 -2.18
N ARG A 127 -4.67 5.56 -3.19
CA ARG A 127 -5.75 4.59 -3.43
C ARG A 127 -5.54 3.24 -2.77
N CYS A 128 -4.33 2.95 -2.27
CA CYS A 128 -4.07 1.70 -1.58
C CYS A 128 -4.77 1.69 -0.22
N GLN A 129 -5.18 0.50 0.20
CA GLN A 129 -5.72 0.26 1.54
C GLN A 129 -4.58 0.25 2.57
N ASP A 130 -3.50 -0.45 2.23
CA ASP A 130 -2.31 -0.57 3.06
C ASP A 130 -1.07 -0.88 2.22
N ILE A 131 0.09 -0.71 2.85
CA ILE A 131 1.43 -0.89 2.26
C ILE A 131 2.14 -1.96 3.07
N SER A 132 2.49 -3.07 2.44
CA SER A 132 3.32 -4.12 3.04
C SER A 132 4.79 -3.88 2.72
N ILE A 133 5.63 -3.89 3.75
CA ILE A 133 7.07 -3.65 3.66
C ILE A 133 7.78 -4.83 4.31
N LYS A 134 8.75 -5.42 3.60
CA LYS A 134 9.62 -6.44 4.15
C LYS A 134 10.71 -5.79 5.01
N THR A 135 10.77 -6.18 6.27
CA THR A 135 11.75 -5.66 7.23
C THR A 135 13.09 -6.40 7.11
N SER A 136 14.13 -5.91 7.78
CA SER A 136 15.44 -6.57 7.82
C SER A 136 15.43 -7.95 8.49
N THR A 137 14.38 -8.27 9.26
CA THR A 137 14.17 -9.58 9.89
C THR A 137 13.35 -10.53 9.01
N ASP A 138 13.11 -10.17 7.74
CA ASP A 138 12.23 -10.86 6.79
C ASP A 138 10.74 -10.89 7.18
N GLU A 139 10.35 -10.24 8.27
CA GLU A 139 8.94 -10.07 8.65
C GLU A 139 8.26 -9.02 7.77
N ILE A 140 7.00 -9.25 7.43
CA ILE A 140 6.18 -8.29 6.69
C ILE A 140 5.45 -7.40 7.68
N ALA A 141 5.78 -6.11 7.65
CA ALA A 141 5.06 -5.09 8.40
C ALA A 141 4.10 -4.36 7.46
N THR A 142 2.86 -4.18 7.91
CA THR A 142 1.80 -3.51 7.14
C THR A 142 1.57 -2.12 7.71
N PHE A 143 1.45 -1.12 6.83
CA PHE A 143 1.27 0.28 7.19
C PHE A 143 0.09 0.89 6.45
N ILE A 144 -0.58 1.85 7.08
CA ILE A 144 -1.62 2.68 6.47
C ILE A 144 -1.12 4.11 6.32
N LEU A 145 -1.61 4.81 5.30
CA LEU A 145 -1.33 6.22 5.11
C LEU A 145 -1.95 7.05 6.24
N ASP A 146 -1.13 7.82 6.95
CA ASP A 146 -1.57 8.65 8.08
C ASP A 146 -1.97 10.07 7.63
N ALA A 147 -1.35 10.56 6.56
CA ALA A 147 -1.60 11.89 6.02
C ALA A 147 -1.40 11.92 4.49
N GLU A 148 -1.92 12.95 3.83
CA GLU A 148 -1.72 13.12 2.39
C GLU A 148 -0.23 13.25 2.03
N PRO A 149 0.22 12.65 0.91
CA PRO A 149 1.61 12.74 0.48
C PRO A 149 2.02 14.20 0.21
N THR A 150 3.12 14.63 0.80
CA THR A 150 3.66 15.97 0.60
C THR A 150 4.62 15.99 -0.59
N PRO A 151 4.44 16.87 -1.59
CA PRO A 151 5.39 17.00 -2.69
C PRO A 151 6.77 17.46 -2.22
N ALA A 152 7.81 16.90 -2.82
CA ALA A 152 9.21 17.21 -2.54
C ALA A 152 10.05 17.33 -3.82
N GLY A 153 11.11 18.13 -3.75
CA GLY A 153 12.04 18.36 -4.86
C GLY A 153 12.86 19.63 -4.67
N LEU A 154 13.81 19.87 -5.58
CA LEU A 154 14.65 21.08 -5.58
C LEU A 154 14.03 22.14 -6.51
N GLY A 155 12.89 22.68 -6.09
CA GLY A 155 12.09 23.61 -6.90
C GLY A 155 11.32 22.92 -8.05
N ASP A 156 11.28 21.59 -8.07
CA ASP A 156 10.24 20.80 -8.72
C ASP A 156 9.46 20.01 -7.66
N GLN A 157 8.55 19.15 -8.12
CA GLN A 157 7.73 18.30 -7.28
C GLN A 157 7.78 16.86 -7.82
N ASN A 158 8.97 16.36 -8.18
CA ASN A 158 9.08 15.03 -8.80
C ASN A 158 8.94 13.88 -7.80
N TYR A 159 9.02 14.17 -6.51
CA TYR A 159 8.96 13.19 -5.42
C TYR A 159 7.82 13.52 -4.46
N ILE A 160 7.44 12.52 -3.69
CA ILE A 160 6.45 12.63 -2.62
C ILE A 160 6.99 11.99 -1.36
N ILE A 161 6.68 12.62 -0.23
CA ILE A 161 7.00 12.13 1.11
C ILE A 161 5.69 11.76 1.77
N CYS A 162 5.58 10.51 2.22
CA CYS A 162 4.39 10.01 2.90
C CYS A 162 4.75 9.67 4.35
N GLN A 163 3.83 9.95 5.25
CA GLN A 163 3.88 9.42 6.61
C GLN A 163 2.90 8.27 6.71
N VAL A 164 3.37 7.14 7.21
CA VAL A 164 2.56 5.94 7.33
C VAL A 164 2.68 5.37 8.75
N LEU A 165 1.59 4.81 9.24
CA LEU A 165 1.44 4.25 10.58
C LEU A 165 1.26 2.74 10.49
N ILE A 166 1.92 2.01 11.39
CA ILE A 166 1.81 0.55 11.47
C ILE A 166 0.35 0.14 11.71
N ASN A 167 -0.12 -0.79 10.88
CA ASN A 167 -1.44 -1.38 11.00
C ASN A 167 -1.34 -2.59 11.92
N GLN A 168 -1.74 -2.42 13.18
CA GLN A 168 -1.91 -3.53 14.11
C GLN A 168 -3.28 -4.17 13.84
N LEU A 169 -3.31 -5.23 13.03
CA LEU A 169 -4.48 -6.11 12.90
C LEU A 169 -4.64 -6.98 14.14
#